data_AF-A0A0J7MRG5-F1
#
_entry.id   AF-A0A0J7MRG5-F1
#
_cell.length_a   1.000
_cell.length_b   1.000
_cell.length_c   1.000
_cell.angle_alpha   90.00
_cell.angle_beta   90.00
_cell.angle_gamma   90.00
#
_symmetry.space_group_name_H-M   'P 1'
#
loop_
_entity.id
_entity.type
_entity.pdbx_description
1 polymer ?
#
loop_
_entity_poly.entity_id
_entity_poly.type
_entity_poly.pdbx_seq_one_letter_code
_entity_poly.pdbx_strand_id
1 'polypeptide(L)'
;MVRSYKKKTKRAEVNEDDVSKAMKAALEGNLSIRKAALMFNIKPATLQHRLEKMKARNDEEKVRDHGSKYSSQQVFTAKQEKQLNGYLVKCNELHHGLTLKQVRRLAYEFAKRVGCKYPESWNGNEMAGEDWMYGFRSRNEN
;
A
#
# COMPACT_ATOMS: atom_id res chain seq x y z
N MET A 1 -5.34 13.10 10.63
CA MET A 1 -5.74 13.09 9.20
C MET A 1 -4.53 12.62 8.41
N VAL A 2 -4.63 11.52 7.65
CA VAL A 2 -3.51 11.06 6.80
C VAL A 2 -3.13 12.22 5.89
N ARG A 3 -1.84 12.58 5.84
CA ARG A 3 -1.34 13.71 5.06
C ARG A 3 -1.61 13.44 3.57
N SER A 4 -2.75 13.89 3.07
CA SER A 4 -3.08 13.81 1.64
C SER A 4 -2.28 14.87 0.90
N TYR A 5 -1.11 14.50 0.39
CA TYR A 5 -0.29 15.41 -0.39
C TYR A 5 -0.97 15.73 -1.72
N LYS A 6 -1.37 17.00 -1.91
CA LYS A 6 -1.83 17.50 -3.21
C LYS A 6 -0.60 17.68 -4.10
N LYS A 7 -0.54 16.92 -5.19
CA LYS A 7 0.57 16.99 -6.14
C LYS A 7 0.62 18.38 -6.79
N LYS A 8 1.84 18.92 -6.91
CA LYS A 8 2.09 20.20 -7.60
C LYS A 8 2.32 20.05 -9.10
N THR A 9 2.52 18.82 -9.59
CA THR A 9 2.88 18.57 -10.99
C THR A 9 2.02 17.46 -11.61
N LYS A 10 1.69 17.63 -12.89
CA LYS A 10 1.00 16.64 -13.73
C LYS A 10 1.94 15.63 -14.40
N ARG A 11 3.24 15.67 -14.09
CA ARG A 11 4.30 14.86 -14.76
C ARG A 11 4.08 13.35 -14.66
N ALA A 12 3.31 12.90 -13.65
CA ALA A 12 3.00 11.51 -13.38
C ALA A 12 1.55 11.13 -13.76
N GLU A 13 0.78 12.06 -14.32
CA GLU A 13 -0.55 11.76 -14.86
C GLU A 13 -0.33 11.04 -16.20
N VAL A 14 -0.45 9.72 -16.15
CA VAL A 14 -0.46 8.87 -17.32
C VAL A 14 -1.82 8.18 -17.32
N ASN A 15 -2.52 8.24 -18.45
CA ASN A 15 -3.79 7.54 -18.59
C ASN A 15 -3.54 6.02 -18.53
N GLU A 16 -4.06 5.36 -17.49
CA GLU A 16 -3.82 3.93 -17.27
C GLU A 16 -4.42 3.06 -18.38
N ASP A 17 -5.53 3.50 -18.97
CA ASP A 17 -6.18 2.81 -20.08
C ASP A 17 -5.29 2.80 -21.33
N ASP A 18 -4.66 3.94 -21.64
CA ASP A 18 -3.76 4.07 -22.78
C ASP A 18 -2.49 3.24 -22.58
N VAL A 19 -1.98 3.16 -21.35
CA VAL A 19 -0.83 2.29 -21.01
C VAL A 19 -1.20 0.82 -21.17
N SER A 20 -2.38 0.41 -20.72
CA SER A 20 -2.87 -0.96 -20.85
C SER A 20 -2.98 -1.37 -22.32
N LYS A 21 -3.59 -0.52 -23.16
CA LYS A 21 -3.68 -0.74 -24.61
C LYS A 21 -2.30 -0.81 -25.28
N ALA A 22 -1.39 0.10 -24.92
CA ALA A 22 -0.03 0.12 -25.45
C ALA A 22 0.78 -1.14 -25.07
N MET A 23 0.61 -1.65 -23.85
CA MET A 23 1.27 -2.89 -23.41
C MET A 23 0.74 -4.10 -24.18
N LYS A 24 -0.58 -4.22 -24.38
CA LYS A 24 -1.16 -5.30 -25.20
C LYS A 24 -0.64 -5.26 -26.62
N ALA A 25 -0.65 -4.08 -27.26
CA ALA A 25 -0.14 -3.90 -28.62
C ALA A 25 1.36 -4.24 -28.78
N ALA A 26 2.17 -4.01 -27.73
CA ALA A 26 3.58 -4.37 -27.71
C ALA A 26 3.82 -5.88 -27.43
N LEU A 27 2.95 -6.54 -26.67
CA LEU A 27 3.04 -7.97 -26.34
C LEU A 27 2.46 -8.87 -27.45
N GLU A 28 1.37 -8.45 -28.09
CA GLU A 28 0.67 -9.18 -29.16
C GLU A 28 1.41 -9.13 -30.51
N GLY A 29 2.56 -8.45 -30.58
CA GLY A 29 3.62 -8.79 -31.55
C GLY A 29 3.67 -8.01 -32.86
N ASN A 30 2.96 -6.89 -33.02
CA ASN A 30 2.99 -6.13 -34.30
C ASN A 30 3.67 -4.75 -34.25
N LEU A 31 4.06 -4.25 -33.07
CA LEU A 31 4.62 -2.91 -32.92
C LEU A 31 5.81 -2.91 -31.97
N SER A 32 6.88 -2.19 -32.34
CA SER A 32 7.99 -1.94 -31.41
C SER A 32 7.52 -1.10 -30.23
N ILE A 33 8.16 -1.26 -29.07
CA ILE A 33 7.84 -0.50 -27.83
C ILE A 33 7.75 1.00 -28.11
N ARG A 34 8.68 1.52 -28.93
CA ARG A 34 8.69 2.93 -29.35
C ARG A 34 7.47 3.30 -30.18
N LYS A 35 7.07 2.45 -31.13
CA LYS A 35 5.93 2.69 -32.03
C LYS A 35 4.61 2.59 -31.30
N ALA A 36 4.46 1.60 -30.41
CA ALA A 36 3.30 1.50 -29.52
C ALA A 36 3.18 2.72 -28.60
N ALA A 37 4.28 3.15 -27.96
CA ALA A 37 4.28 4.33 -27.11
C ALA A 37 3.88 5.61 -27.87
N LEU A 38 4.36 5.77 -29.11
CA LEU A 38 4.00 6.90 -29.97
C LEU A 38 2.50 6.90 -30.33
N MET A 39 1.94 5.73 -30.66
CA MET A 39 0.54 5.57 -31.06
C MET A 39 -0.44 5.97 -29.95
N PHE A 40 -0.06 5.73 -28.69
CA PHE A 40 -0.87 6.05 -27.51
C PHE A 40 -0.41 7.34 -26.80
N ASN A 41 0.50 8.12 -27.39
CA ASN A 41 1.05 9.36 -26.84
C ASN A 41 1.65 9.20 -25.42
N ILE A 42 2.36 8.09 -25.19
CA ILE A 42 3.06 7.78 -23.94
C ILE A 42 4.56 7.91 -24.17
N LYS A 43 5.30 8.32 -23.13
CA LYS A 43 6.77 8.30 -23.19
C LYS A 43 7.28 6.85 -23.34
N PRO A 44 8.16 6.55 -24.30
CA PRO A 44 8.67 5.18 -24.50
C PRO A 44 9.29 4.56 -23.24
N ALA A 45 10.00 5.37 -22.45
CA ALA A 45 10.59 4.96 -21.18
C ALA A 45 9.54 4.50 -20.15
N THR A 46 8.36 5.13 -20.14
CA THR A 46 7.26 4.74 -19.25
C THR A 46 6.70 3.37 -19.65
N LEU A 47 6.49 3.13 -20.94
CA LEU A 47 6.00 1.84 -21.43
C LEU A 47 7.03 0.72 -21.16
N GLN A 48 8.30 0.99 -21.42
CA GLN A 48 9.40 0.06 -21.15
C GLN A 48 9.46 -0.33 -19.66
N HIS A 49 9.48 0.66 -18.77
CA HIS A 49 9.51 0.43 -17.32
C HIS A 49 8.33 -0.42 -16.84
N ARG A 50 7.13 -0.20 -17.40
CA ARG A 50 5.92 -0.97 -17.05
C ARG A 50 6.02 -2.42 -17.52
N LEU A 51 6.56 -2.66 -18.71
CA LEU A 51 6.79 -4.02 -19.22
C LEU A 51 7.85 -4.78 -18.41
N GLU A 52 8.95 -4.12 -18.03
CA GLU A 52 9.98 -4.71 -17.16
C GLU A 52 9.41 -5.06 -15.79
N LYS A 53 8.61 -4.16 -15.20
CA LYS A 53 7.94 -4.42 -13.92
C LYS A 53 6.91 -5.56 -13.99
N MET A 54 6.19 -5.69 -15.11
CA MET A 54 5.27 -6.81 -15.35
C MET A 54 6.02 -8.15 -15.44
N LYS A 55 7.15 -8.18 -16.16
CA LYS A 55 8.00 -9.37 -16.25
C LYS A 55 8.54 -9.79 -14.89
N ALA A 56 9.09 -8.84 -14.12
CA ALA A 56 9.57 -9.09 -12.76
C ALA A 56 8.45 -9.61 -11.83
N ARG A 57 7.21 -9.13 -11.98
CA ARG A 57 6.06 -9.62 -11.19
C ARG A 57 5.66 -11.05 -11.54
N ASN A 58 5.78 -11.46 -12.80
CA ASN A 58 5.47 -12.83 -13.22
C ASN A 58 6.51 -13.84 -12.72
N ASP A 59 7.77 -13.43 -12.55
CA ASP A 59 8.82 -14.28 -11.96
C ASP A 59 8.73 -14.34 -10.42
N GLU A 60 8.11 -13.34 -9.78
CA GLU A 60 7.99 -13.18 -8.32
C GLU A 60 6.59 -13.51 -7.77
N GLU A 61 5.99 -14.64 -8.16
CA GLU A 61 4.68 -15.12 -7.66
C GLU A 61 4.60 -15.30 -6.11
N LYS A 62 5.68 -15.01 -5.37
CA LYS A 62 5.75 -15.05 -3.89
C LYS A 62 5.81 -13.70 -3.18
N VAL A 63 5.58 -12.57 -3.86
CA VAL A 63 5.70 -11.26 -3.21
C VAL A 63 4.34 -10.60 -3.04
N ARG A 64 3.89 -10.62 -1.77
CA ARG A 64 2.75 -9.95 -1.10
C ARG A 64 1.90 -9.05 -2.01
N ASP A 65 0.58 -9.17 -1.89
CA ASP A 65 -0.39 -8.28 -2.54
C ASP A 65 -0.20 -6.82 -2.08
N HIS A 66 0.66 -6.07 -2.75
CA HIS A 66 1.04 -4.70 -2.38
C HIS A 66 0.19 -3.71 -3.19
N GLY A 67 -0.99 -3.36 -2.69
CA GLY A 67 -1.84 -2.29 -3.24
C GLY A 67 -1.23 -0.88 -3.16
N SER A 68 -0.10 -0.69 -2.46
CA SER A 68 0.66 0.57 -2.45
C SER A 68 2.16 0.39 -2.30
N LYS A 69 2.96 1.37 -2.77
CA LYS A 69 4.43 1.43 -2.59
C LYS A 69 4.88 1.31 -1.12
N TYR A 70 3.99 1.62 -0.18
CA TYR A 70 4.29 1.66 1.25
C TYR A 70 3.84 0.39 1.99
N SER A 71 3.22 -0.57 1.30
CA SER A 71 2.75 -1.80 1.93
C SER A 71 3.89 -2.66 2.49
N SER A 72 5.10 -2.57 1.91
CA SER A 72 6.30 -3.21 2.45
C SER A 72 6.81 -2.63 3.77
N GLN A 73 6.37 -1.41 4.12
CA GLN A 73 6.72 -0.72 5.37
C GLN A 73 5.65 -0.86 6.47
N GLN A 74 4.61 -1.68 6.24
CA GLN A 74 3.58 -1.92 7.26
C GLN A 74 4.14 -2.76 8.41
N VAL A 75 3.78 -2.35 9.64
CA VAL A 75 4.16 -3.06 10.87
C VAL A 75 3.44 -4.41 10.98
N PHE A 76 2.19 -4.47 10.51
CA PHE A 76 1.37 -5.66 10.55
C PHE A 76 1.08 -6.19 9.15
N THR A 77 1.02 -7.51 9.05
CA THR A 77 0.50 -8.21 7.86
C THR A 77 -1.02 -8.07 7.80
N ALA A 78 -1.63 -8.14 6.62
CA ALA A 78 -3.10 -8.06 6.46
C ALA A 78 -3.87 -9.00 7.41
N LYS A 79 -3.38 -10.22 7.64
CA LYS A 79 -3.99 -11.17 8.59
C LYS A 79 -3.95 -10.66 10.03
N GLN A 80 -2.82 -10.13 10.47
CA GLN A 80 -2.62 -9.56 11.81
C GLN A 80 -3.46 -8.29 11.99
N GLU A 81 -3.51 -7.46 10.96
CA GLU A 81 -4.30 -6.23 10.94
C GLU A 81 -5.80 -6.54 11.07
N LYS A 82 -6.29 -7.58 10.37
CA LYS A 82 -7.67 -8.08 10.49
C LYS A 82 -7.98 -8.65 11.88
N GLN A 83 -7.04 -9.38 12.49
CA GLN A 83 -7.20 -9.88 13.87
C GLN A 83 -7.31 -8.73 14.87
N LEU A 84 -6.45 -7.72 14.73
CA LEU A 84 -6.46 -6.52 15.56
C LEU A 84 -7.79 -5.77 15.40
N ASN A 85 -8.25 -5.54 14.17
CA ASN A 85 -9.53 -4.88 13.91
C ASN A 85 -10.71 -5.67 14.50
N GLY A 86 -10.73 -7.00 14.32
CA GLY A 86 -11.77 -7.85 14.90
C GLY A 86 -11.84 -7.78 16.43
N TYR A 87 -10.69 -7.64 17.10
CA TYR A 87 -10.66 -7.40 18.54
C TYR A 87 -11.25 -6.02 18.91
N LEU A 88 -10.89 -4.97 18.16
CA LEU A 88 -11.43 -3.63 18.39
C LEU A 88 -12.95 -3.57 18.22
N VAL A 89 -13.50 -4.26 17.22
CA VAL A 89 -14.96 -4.36 17.00
C VAL A 89 -15.65 -5.02 18.19
N LYS A 90 -15.12 -6.16 18.67
CA LYS A 90 -15.65 -6.84 19.87
C LYS A 90 -15.60 -5.95 21.11
N CYS A 91 -14.51 -5.20 21.32
CA CYS A 91 -14.41 -4.26 22.43
C CYS A 91 -15.42 -3.11 22.33
N ASN A 92 -15.80 -2.72 21.11
CA ASN A 92 -16.84 -1.71 20.90
C ASN A 92 -18.24 -2.26 21.25
N GLU A 93 -18.52 -3.52 20.92
CA GLU A 93 -19.78 -4.20 21.24
C GLU A 93 -19.97 -4.43 22.75
N LEU A 94 -18.88 -4.65 23.50
CA LEU A 94 -18.88 -5.06 24.92
C LEU A 94 -18.92 -3.92 25.96
N HIS A 95 -19.23 -2.68 25.57
CA HIS A 95 -19.29 -1.44 26.39
C HIS A 95 -18.04 -0.52 26.35
N HIS A 96 -18.30 0.71 25.87
CA HIS A 96 -17.46 1.93 25.85
C HIS A 96 -16.39 2.09 24.76
N GLY A 97 -16.09 1.05 23.97
CA GLY A 97 -15.09 1.16 22.90
C GLY A 97 -13.70 1.56 23.40
N LEU A 98 -12.72 1.53 22.50
CA LEU A 98 -11.34 1.90 22.84
C LEU A 98 -11.03 3.30 22.33
N THR A 99 -10.50 4.14 23.22
CA THR A 99 -9.96 5.45 22.82
C THR A 99 -8.76 5.27 21.89
N LEU A 100 -8.48 6.27 21.04
CA LEU A 100 -7.33 6.24 20.13
C LEU A 100 -6.00 5.95 20.83
N LYS A 101 -5.81 6.46 22.06
CA LYS A 101 -4.59 6.19 22.85
C LYS A 101 -4.52 4.72 23.28
N GLN A 102 -5.63 4.12 23.68
CA GLN A 102 -5.67 2.70 24.06
C GLN A 102 -5.42 1.80 22.85
N VAL A 103 -6.00 2.11 21.67
CA VAL A 103 -5.72 1.37 20.43
C VAL A 103 -4.24 1.44 20.07
N ARG A 104 -3.60 2.60 20.22
CA ARG A 104 -2.16 2.78 19.96
C ARG A 104 -1.29 1.98 20.91
N ARG A 105 -1.63 1.92 22.21
CA ARG A 105 -0.93 1.06 23.18
C ARG A 105 -1.11 -0.42 22.87
N LEU A 106 -2.34 -0.83 22.59
CA LEU A 106 -2.67 -2.21 22.25
C LEU A 106 -1.92 -2.66 20.99
N ALA A 107 -1.81 -1.80 19.98
CA ALA A 107 -1.01 -2.06 18.80
C ALA A 107 0.48 -2.28 19.13
N TYR A 108 1.06 -1.47 20.02
CA TYR A 108 2.44 -1.67 20.46
C TYR A 108 2.62 -2.99 21.21
N GLU A 109 1.74 -3.31 22.16
CA GLU A 109 1.76 -4.58 22.89
C GLU A 109 1.62 -5.78 21.95
N PHE A 110 0.70 -5.69 20.99
CA PHE A 110 0.49 -6.72 19.98
C PHE A 110 1.73 -6.88 19.09
N ALA A 111 2.34 -5.79 18.64
CA ALA A 111 3.58 -5.85 17.85
C ALA A 111 4.73 -6.50 18.62
N LYS A 112 4.88 -6.18 19.91
CA LYS A 112 5.90 -6.75 20.80
C LYS A 112 5.67 -8.24 21.03
N ARG A 113 4.43 -8.67 21.26
CA ARG A 113 4.07 -10.09 21.46
C ARG A 113 4.26 -10.92 20.19
N VAL A 114 3.92 -10.36 19.04
CA VAL A 114 4.05 -11.05 17.74
C VAL A 114 5.50 -11.01 17.22
N GLY A 115 6.36 -10.14 17.77
CA GLY A 115 7.74 -9.98 17.32
C GLY A 115 7.85 -9.26 15.97
N CYS A 116 6.91 -8.39 15.65
CA CYS A 116 6.94 -7.61 14.40
C CYS A 116 8.03 -6.55 14.44
N LYS A 117 8.57 -6.18 13.26
CA LYS A 117 9.41 -4.98 13.14
C LYS A 117 8.52 -3.74 13.20
N TYR A 118 8.80 -2.86 14.14
CA TYR A 118 8.09 -1.59 14.32
C TYR A 118 9.08 -0.43 14.53
N PRO A 119 8.66 0.82 14.33
CA PRO A 119 9.53 1.99 14.50
C PRO A 119 10.04 2.13 15.94
N GLU A 120 11.31 2.52 16.10
CA GLU A 120 11.95 2.70 17.42
C GLU A 120 11.22 3.73 18.30
N SER A 121 10.56 4.72 17.68
CA SER A 121 9.74 5.72 18.37
C SER A 121 8.57 5.13 19.16
N TRP A 122 8.15 3.89 18.86
CA TRP A 122 7.13 3.19 19.64
C TRP A 122 7.66 2.73 21.00
N ASN A 123 8.96 2.40 21.11
CA ASN A 123 9.55 2.00 22.38
C ASN A 123 9.61 3.17 23.36
N GLY A 124 9.98 4.36 22.89
CA GLY A 124 10.11 5.54 23.75
C GLY A 124 8.77 6.04 24.33
N ASN A 125 7.66 5.85 23.60
CA ASN A 125 6.32 6.28 24.03
C ASN A 125 5.43 5.14 24.52
N GLU A 126 5.91 3.89 24.42
CA GLU A 126 5.15 2.65 24.67
C GLU A 126 3.80 2.59 23.94
N MET A 127 3.74 3.20 22.75
CA MET A 127 2.53 3.24 21.94
C MET A 127 2.85 3.47 20.47
N ALA A 128 1.95 3.02 19.61
CA ALA A 128 2.05 3.27 18.19
C ALA A 128 2.02 4.77 17.86
N GLY A 129 2.64 5.17 16.74
CA GLY A 129 2.58 6.54 16.24
C GLY A 129 1.18 6.96 15.79
N GLU A 130 0.91 8.28 15.76
CA GLU A 130 -0.37 8.80 15.26
C GLU A 130 -0.58 8.50 13.78
N ASP A 131 0.45 8.66 12.96
CA ASP A 131 0.40 8.35 11.52
C ASP A 131 0.05 6.88 11.27
N TRP A 132 0.57 5.98 12.10
CA TRP A 132 0.23 4.57 12.02
C TRP A 132 -1.27 4.34 12.31
N MET A 133 -1.81 4.98 13.37
CA MET A 133 -3.23 4.84 13.73
C MET A 133 -4.15 5.35 12.63
N TYR A 134 -3.84 6.50 12.04
CA TYR A 134 -4.64 7.04 10.94
C TYR A 134 -4.58 6.14 9.71
N GLY A 135 -3.40 5.61 9.36
CA GLY A 135 -3.26 4.66 8.26
C GLY A 135 -3.98 3.33 8.54
N PHE A 136 -3.93 2.84 9.78
CA PHE A 136 -4.67 1.64 10.20
C PHE A 136 -6.17 1.84 10.03
N ARG A 137 -6.71 2.98 10.48
CA ARG A 137 -8.14 3.29 10.31
C ARG A 137 -8.54 3.39 8.83
N SER A 138 -7.74 4.05 7.98
CA SER A 138 -8.09 4.20 6.56
C SER A 138 -8.05 2.89 5.78
N ARG A 139 -7.33 1.87 6.25
CA ARG A 139 -7.26 0.54 5.62
C ARG A 139 -8.34 -0.41 6.13
N ASN A 140 -8.82 -0.18 7.35
CA ASN A 140 -9.80 -1.03 8.04
C ASN A 140 -11.09 -0.24 8.32
N GLU A 141 -11.48 0.60 7.37
CA GLU A 141 -12.75 1.30 7.42
C GLU A 141 -13.86 0.23 7.33
N ASN A 142 -14.61 0.09 8.42
CA ASN A 142 -15.84 -0.71 8.45
C ASN A 142 -17.01 0.15 8.00
#